data_AF-A0A2J2HD42-F1
#
_entry.id   AF-A0A2J2HD42-F1
#
_cell.length_a   1.000
_cell.length_b   1.000
_cell.length_c   1.000
_cell.angle_alpha   90.00
_cell.angle_beta   90.00
_cell.angle_gamma   90.00
#
_symmetry.space_group_name_H-M   'P 1'
#
loop_
_entity.id
_entity.type
_entity.pdbx_description
1 polymer ?
#
loop_
_entity_poly.entity_id
_entity_poly.type
_entity_poly.pdbx_seq_one_letter_code
_entity_poly.pdbx_strand_id
1 'polypeptide(L)'
;MAEELSQLDRRLKEWFLELAGILGWRVDKVIDAYRLAQRSVIIDVRDDGREIGGLRLRVPSESRDTHYYVSVGPYGAKCTCEASVIRGEVCKHIVAGLITWNMISVIKYGKWLELKGIEWLGNRKKDNNDGEKP
;
A
#
# COMPACT_ATOMS: atom_id res chain seq x y z
N MET A 1 -2.87 -27.88 -5.27
CA MET A 1 -2.71 -26.88 -6.35
C MET A 1 -3.97 -26.04 -6.56
N ALA A 2 -5.06 -26.57 -7.14
CA ALA A 2 -6.26 -25.75 -7.45
C ALA A 2 -6.97 -25.21 -6.19
N GLU A 3 -7.06 -26.02 -5.14
CA GLU A 3 -7.68 -25.64 -3.87
C GLU A 3 -6.84 -24.63 -3.08
N GLU A 4 -5.52 -24.76 -3.10
CA GLU A 4 -4.58 -23.80 -2.47
C GLU A 4 -4.62 -22.44 -3.17
N LEU A 5 -4.68 -22.42 -4.50
CA LEU A 5 -4.86 -21.18 -5.28
C LEU A 5 -6.20 -20.50 -4.97
N SER A 6 -7.27 -21.29 -4.83
CA SER A 6 -8.58 -20.78 -4.42
C SER A 6 -8.56 -20.15 -3.02
N GLN A 7 -7.84 -20.77 -2.08
CA GLN A 7 -7.70 -20.24 -0.73
C GLN A 7 -6.87 -18.94 -0.69
N LEU A 8 -5.79 -18.86 -1.47
CA LEU A 8 -4.99 -17.64 -1.64
C LEU A 8 -5.83 -16.51 -2.23
N ASP A 9 -6.60 -16.78 -3.28
CA ASP A 9 -7.50 -15.81 -3.90
C ASP A 9 -8.56 -15.31 -2.92
N ARG A 10 -9.13 -16.20 -2.10
CA ARG A 10 -10.09 -15.82 -1.06
C ARG A 10 -9.43 -14.90 -0.03
N ARG A 11 -8.24 -15.27 0.45
CA ARG A 11 -7.51 -14.49 1.45
C ARG A 11 -7.08 -13.12 0.92
N LEU A 12 -6.67 -13.03 -0.35
CA LEU A 12 -6.34 -11.76 -0.99
C LEU A 12 -7.58 -10.84 -1.09
N LYS A 13 -8.74 -11.40 -1.44
CA LYS A 13 -10.00 -10.65 -1.46
C LYS A 13 -10.38 -10.13 -0.09
N GLU A 14 -10.28 -10.96 0.95
CA GLU A 14 -10.50 -10.54 2.35
C GLU A 14 -9.55 -9.39 2.74
N TRP A 15 -8.27 -9.52 2.40
CA TRP A 15 -7.26 -8.50 2.69
C TRP A 15 -7.52 -7.17 1.95
N PHE A 16 -8.00 -7.22 0.69
CA PHE A 16 -8.44 -6.02 -0.02
C PHE A 16 -9.66 -5.36 0.61
N LEU A 17 -10.63 -6.14 1.10
CA LEU A 17 -11.80 -5.60 1.80
C LEU A 17 -11.40 -4.92 3.11
N GLU A 18 -10.47 -5.51 3.86
CA GLU A 18 -9.93 -4.90 5.08
C GLU A 18 -9.20 -3.59 4.77
N LEU A 19 -8.34 -3.58 3.75
CA LEU A 19 -7.62 -2.39 3.31
C LEU A 19 -8.57 -1.27 2.87
N ALA A 20 -9.61 -1.61 2.10
CA ALA A 20 -10.64 -0.67 1.69
C ALA A 20 -11.37 -0.07 2.91
N GLY A 21 -11.70 -0.90 3.90
CA GLY A 21 -12.33 -0.48 5.15
C GLY A 21 -11.46 0.50 5.94
N ILE A 22 -10.18 0.21 6.12
CA ILE A 22 -9.24 1.08 6.86
C ILE A 22 -9.07 2.43 6.15
N LEU A 23 -8.93 2.42 4.82
CA LEU A 23 -8.75 3.64 4.04
C LEU A 23 -10.04 4.45 3.87
N GLY A 24 -11.21 3.87 4.19
CA GLY A 24 -12.51 4.42 3.82
C GLY A 24 -12.67 4.55 2.30
N TRP A 25 -12.07 3.65 1.54
CA TRP A 25 -12.11 3.62 0.08
C TRP A 25 -13.16 2.63 -0.41
N ARG A 26 -13.69 2.90 -1.61
CA ARG A 26 -14.41 1.87 -2.35
C ARG A 26 -13.42 0.79 -2.81
N VAL A 27 -13.89 -0.46 -2.85
CA VAL A 27 -13.06 -1.64 -3.18
C VAL A 27 -12.49 -1.57 -4.60
N ASP A 28 -13.25 -1.03 -5.56
CA ASP A 28 -12.79 -0.78 -6.94
C ASP A 28 -11.53 0.07 -6.98
N LYS A 29 -11.43 1.11 -6.14
CA LYS A 29 -10.23 1.95 -6.02
C LYS A 29 -9.01 1.19 -5.50
N VAL A 30 -9.20 0.19 -4.63
CA VAL A 30 -8.13 -0.70 -4.18
C VAL A 30 -7.71 -1.66 -5.30
N ILE A 31 -8.66 -2.18 -6.07
CA ILE A 31 -8.39 -3.02 -7.26
C ILE A 31 -7.61 -2.23 -8.32
N ASP A 32 -7.92 -0.95 -8.53
CA ASP A 32 -7.15 -0.10 -9.44
C ASP A 32 -5.71 0.10 -8.93
N ALA A 33 -5.51 0.26 -7.63
CA ALA A 33 -4.17 0.28 -7.04
C ALA A 33 -3.43 -1.06 -7.20
N TYR A 34 -4.14 -2.19 -7.15
CA TYR A 34 -3.56 -3.51 -7.44
C TYR A 34 -3.08 -3.62 -8.90
N ARG A 35 -3.90 -3.20 -9.87
CA ARG A 35 -3.50 -3.13 -11.29
C ARG A 35 -2.30 -2.21 -11.49
N LEU A 36 -2.21 -1.15 -10.70
CA LEU A 36 -1.07 -0.24 -10.72
C LEU A 36 0.19 -0.89 -10.12
N ALA A 37 0.06 -1.67 -9.04
CA ALA A 37 1.15 -2.45 -8.47
C ALA A 37 1.75 -3.43 -9.49
N GLN A 38 0.91 -4.11 -10.27
CA GLN A 38 1.35 -5.04 -11.32
C GLN A 38 2.19 -4.38 -12.42
N ARG A 39 1.99 -3.09 -12.68
CA ARG A 39 2.76 -2.29 -13.66
C ARG A 39 3.95 -1.57 -13.03
N SER A 40 4.15 -1.70 -11.73
CA SER A 40 5.22 -1.02 -10.99
C SER A 40 6.51 -1.83 -11.03
N VAL A 41 7.63 -1.13 -10.97
CA VAL A 41 8.95 -1.75 -10.89
C VAL A 41 9.47 -1.64 -9.46
N ILE A 42 9.85 -2.78 -8.88
CA ILE A 42 10.51 -2.82 -7.58
C ILE A 42 11.93 -2.27 -7.74
N ILE A 43 12.27 -1.24 -6.97
CA ILE A 43 13.60 -0.62 -6.96
C ILE A 43 14.46 -1.24 -5.86
N ASP A 44 13.86 -1.44 -4.69
CA ASP A 44 14.56 -1.86 -3.48
C ASP A 44 13.59 -2.58 -2.54
N VAL A 45 14.09 -3.59 -1.84
CA VAL A 45 13.34 -4.39 -0.86
C VAL A 45 14.19 -4.47 0.40
N ARG A 46 13.63 -4.04 1.53
CA ARG A 46 14.28 -4.12 2.84
C ARG A 46 13.94 -5.47 3.44
N ASP A 47 14.90 -6.37 3.38
CA ASP A 47 14.74 -7.78 3.69
C ASP A 47 15.83 -8.20 4.68
N ASP A 48 15.43 -8.68 5.85
CA ASP A 48 16.34 -9.09 6.92
C ASP A 48 16.55 -10.62 6.99
N GLY A 49 16.00 -11.37 6.03
CA GLY A 49 16.02 -12.82 6.01
C GLY A 49 14.87 -13.50 6.77
N ARG A 50 14.09 -12.77 7.58
CA ARG A 50 12.94 -13.27 8.35
C ARG A 50 11.63 -12.62 7.94
N GLU A 51 11.69 -11.38 7.49
CA GLU A 51 10.56 -10.60 7.02
C GLU A 51 10.98 -9.49 6.05
N ILE A 52 9.98 -8.98 5.33
CA ILE A 52 10.14 -7.79 4.51
C ILE A 52 9.78 -6.58 5.38
N GLY A 53 10.75 -5.74 5.71
CA GLY A 53 10.59 -4.52 6.50
C GLY A 53 10.12 -3.31 5.68
N GLY A 54 9.95 -3.46 4.37
CA GLY A 54 9.45 -2.40 3.49
C GLY A 54 10.03 -2.49 2.09
N LEU A 55 9.62 -1.57 1.23
CA LEU A 55 10.08 -1.54 -0.16
C LEU A 55 10.03 -0.16 -0.78
N ARG A 56 10.70 -0.03 -1.92
CA ARG A 56 10.65 1.13 -2.80
C ARG A 56 10.21 0.71 -4.20
N LEU A 57 9.22 1.41 -4.75
CA LEU A 57 8.71 1.20 -6.11
C LEU A 57 8.93 2.42 -6.99
N ARG A 58 9.07 2.15 -8.29
CA ARG A 58 8.79 3.07 -9.39
C ARG A 58 7.41 2.74 -9.94
N VAL A 59 6.45 3.64 -9.76
CA VAL A 59 5.06 3.45 -10.15
C VAL A 59 4.74 4.36 -11.35
N PRO A 60 4.22 3.84 -12.47
CA PRO A 60 3.90 4.69 -13.62
C PRO A 60 2.73 5.63 -13.30
N SER A 61 2.77 6.85 -13.85
CA SER A 61 1.63 7.75 -13.84
C SER A 61 0.59 7.25 -14.86
N GLU A 62 -0.69 7.34 -14.49
CA GLU A 62 -1.78 6.92 -15.39
C GLU A 62 -2.23 8.02 -16.36
N SER A 63 -1.84 9.27 -16.10
CA SER A 63 -2.28 10.45 -16.86
C SER A 63 -1.15 11.22 -17.55
N ARG A 64 0.10 10.85 -17.29
CA ARG A 64 1.30 11.55 -17.78
C ARG A 64 2.37 10.52 -18.13
N ASP A 65 3.24 10.82 -19.08
CA ASP A 65 4.40 9.98 -19.38
C ASP A 65 5.52 10.24 -18.35
N THR A 66 5.29 9.79 -17.11
CA THR A 66 6.22 9.96 -16.00
C THR A 66 6.01 8.87 -14.94
N HIS A 67 6.90 8.81 -13.95
CA HIS A 67 6.84 7.85 -12.87
C HIS A 67 6.88 8.54 -11.50
N TYR A 68 6.21 7.96 -10.53
CA TYR A 68 6.30 8.34 -9.13
C TYR A 68 7.11 7.31 -8.35
N TYR A 69 7.84 7.78 -7.35
CA TYR A 69 8.60 6.93 -6.45
C TYR A 69 7.85 6.78 -5.15
N VAL A 70 7.66 5.53 -4.73
CA VAL A 70 6.93 5.19 -3.52
C VAL A 70 7.88 4.45 -2.60
N SER A 71 7.83 4.77 -1.31
CA SER A 71 8.44 3.98 -0.24
C SER A 71 7.37 3.64 0.77
N VAL A 72 7.26 2.37 1.14
CA VAL A 72 6.35 1.90 2.20
C VAL A 72 7.11 1.03 3.19
N GLY A 73 6.73 1.12 4.46
CA GLY A 73 7.27 0.31 5.54
C GLY A 73 6.41 0.46 6.80
N PRO A 74 6.82 -0.18 7.92
CA PRO A 74 6.04 -0.22 9.15
C PRO A 74 5.82 1.18 9.73
N TYR A 75 6.83 2.04 9.67
CA TYR A 75 6.79 3.37 10.28
C TYR A 75 6.21 4.46 9.38
N GLY A 76 5.97 4.19 8.10
CA GLY A 76 5.44 5.22 7.21
C GLY A 76 5.40 4.83 5.74
N ALA A 77 4.76 5.72 4.99
CA ALA A 77 4.83 5.73 3.54
C ALA A 77 5.04 7.14 3.01
N LYS A 78 5.77 7.22 1.89
CA LYS A 78 5.97 8.44 1.11
C LYS A 78 5.80 8.13 -0.37
N CYS A 79 5.17 9.05 -1.09
CA CYS A 79 5.10 9.04 -2.54
C CYS A 79 5.47 10.42 -3.08
N THR A 80 6.10 10.48 -4.25
CA THR A 80 6.47 11.73 -4.91
C THR A 80 5.34 12.38 -5.71
N CYS A 81 4.10 11.87 -5.64
CA CYS A 81 2.97 12.52 -6.30
C CYS A 81 2.40 13.67 -5.46
N GLU A 82 1.71 14.61 -6.11
CA GLU A 82 1.11 15.80 -5.48
C GLU A 82 0.24 15.46 -4.27
N ALA A 83 -0.61 14.42 -4.36
CA ALA A 83 -1.49 14.03 -3.26
C ALA A 83 -0.72 13.65 -1.98
N SER A 84 0.41 12.95 -2.11
CA SER A 84 1.22 12.57 -0.95
C SER A 84 2.13 13.70 -0.49
N VAL A 85 2.72 14.47 -1.41
CA VAL A 85 3.70 15.52 -1.08
C VAL A 85 3.01 16.76 -0.50
N ILE A 86 1.91 17.19 -1.11
CA ILE A 86 1.24 18.45 -0.76
C ILE A 86 0.17 18.23 0.31
N ARG A 87 -0.61 17.15 0.19
CA ARG A 87 -1.77 16.92 1.08
C ARG A 87 -1.49 15.93 2.22
N GLY A 88 -0.32 15.27 2.21
CA GLY A 88 -0.02 14.22 3.18
C GLY A 88 -0.99 13.03 3.11
N GLU A 89 -1.68 12.84 1.99
CA GLU A 89 -2.70 11.78 1.87
C GLU A 89 -2.09 10.45 1.46
N VAL A 90 -2.71 9.35 1.91
CA VAL A 90 -2.45 8.03 1.34
C VAL A 90 -3.00 8.01 -0.09
N CYS A 91 -2.13 8.00 -1.08
CA CYS A 91 -2.50 7.97 -2.49
C CYS A 91 -2.52 6.55 -3.06
N LYS A 92 -3.10 6.37 -4.26
CA LYS A 92 -3.15 5.05 -4.95
C LYS A 92 -1.76 4.42 -5.15
N HIS A 93 -0.71 5.22 -5.31
CA HIS A 93 0.65 4.73 -5.47
C HIS A 93 1.19 4.13 -4.16
N ILE A 94 0.86 4.72 -3.00
CA ILE A 94 1.20 4.16 -1.68
C ILE A 94 0.49 2.82 -1.49
N VAL A 95 -0.79 2.76 -1.86
CA VAL A 95 -1.57 1.52 -1.81
C VAL A 95 -0.99 0.45 -2.74
N ALA A 96 -0.55 0.81 -3.95
CA ALA A 96 0.19 -0.10 -4.83
C ALA A 96 1.48 -0.62 -4.17
N GLY A 97 2.19 0.25 -3.44
CA GLY A 97 3.33 -0.10 -2.58
C GLY A 97 2.97 -1.14 -1.53
N LEU A 98 1.92 -0.90 -0.74
CA LEU A 98 1.45 -1.82 0.30
C LEU A 98 1.05 -3.18 -0.26
N ILE A 99 0.34 -3.20 -1.39
CA ILE A 99 -0.08 -4.44 -2.04
C ILE A 99 1.15 -5.22 -2.49
N THR A 100 2.12 -4.56 -3.13
CA THR A 100 3.38 -5.21 -3.54
C THR A 100 4.13 -5.75 -2.33
N TRP A 101 4.15 -5.01 -1.22
CA TRP A 101 4.82 -5.43 0.00
C TRP A 101 4.16 -6.67 0.58
N ASN A 102 2.83 -6.68 0.70
CA ASN A 102 2.09 -7.84 1.13
C ASN A 102 2.38 -9.06 0.25
N MET A 103 2.37 -8.87 -1.08
CA MET A 103 2.60 -10.00 -1.99
C MET A 103 4.01 -10.57 -1.87
N ILE A 104 5.05 -9.74 -1.75
CA ILE A 104 6.42 -10.24 -1.54
C ILE A 104 6.52 -10.97 -0.20
N SER A 105 5.92 -10.44 0.87
CA SER A 105 5.91 -11.09 2.19
C SER A 105 5.22 -12.46 2.17
N VAL A 106 4.09 -12.57 1.46
CA VAL A 106 3.37 -13.85 1.30
C VAL A 106 4.19 -14.83 0.48
N ILE A 107 4.75 -14.39 -0.66
CA ILE A 107 5.51 -15.27 -1.56
C ILE A 107 6.80 -15.77 -0.88
N LYS A 108 7.55 -14.90 -0.22
CA LYS A 108 8.86 -15.25 0.35
C LYS A 108 8.76 -15.94 1.70
N TYR A 109 7.79 -15.55 2.53
CA TYR A 109 7.72 -15.97 3.94
C TYR A 109 6.39 -16.60 4.36
N GLY A 110 5.38 -16.64 3.47
CA GLY A 110 4.04 -17.09 3.83
C GLY A 110 3.33 -16.15 4.82
N LYS A 111 3.83 -14.92 4.99
CA LYS A 111 3.32 -13.96 5.97
C LYS A 111 2.47 -12.89 5.31
N TRP A 112 1.24 -12.76 5.75
CA TRP A 112 0.36 -11.65 5.38
C TRP A 112 0.68 -10.43 6.24
N LEU A 113 0.66 -9.24 5.64
CA LEU A 113 0.78 -8.01 6.41
C LEU A 113 -0.49 -7.77 7.23
N GLU A 114 -0.31 -7.59 8.54
CA GLU A 114 -1.37 -7.20 9.45
C GLU A 114 -1.60 -5.69 9.35
N LEU A 115 -2.67 -5.30 8.66
CA LEU A 115 -2.97 -3.89 8.37
C LEU A 115 -3.21 -3.06 9.63
N LYS A 116 -3.76 -3.67 10.69
CA LYS A 116 -3.96 -3.02 11.99
C LYS A 116 -2.66 -2.63 12.69
N GLY A 117 -1.55 -3.30 12.40
CA GLY A 117 -0.23 -2.97 12.93
C GLY A 117 0.42 -1.77 12.23
N ILE A 118 -0.19 -1.23 11.17
CA ILE A 118 0.33 -0.11 10.39
C ILE A 118 -0.36 1.18 10.85
N GLU A 119 0.18 1.80 11.90
CA GLU A 119 -0.45 2.97 12.57
C GLU A 119 -0.77 4.13 11.63
N TRP A 120 0.12 4.40 10.67
CA TRP A 120 -0.05 5.51 9.73
C TRP A 120 -1.17 5.30 8.71
N LEU A 121 -1.68 4.07 8.55
CA LEU A 121 -2.70 3.73 7.57
C LEU A 121 -4.10 4.23 7.96
N GLY A 122 -4.40 4.30 9.26
CA GLY A 122 -5.70 4.69 9.79
C GLY A 122 -5.81 6.12 10.35
N ASN A 123 -4.69 6.79 10.61
CA ASN A 123 -4.69 7.96 11.51
C ASN A 123 -4.79 9.37 10.89
N ARG A 124 -4.98 9.54 9.58
CA ARG A 124 -4.88 10.88 8.95
C ARG A 124 -6.18 11.66 8.74
N LYS A 125 -7.29 11.24 9.34
CA LYS A 125 -8.53 12.05 9.37
C LYS A 125 -8.70 12.92 10.62
N LYS A 126 -7.78 12.88 11.60
CA LYS A 126 -7.94 13.57 12.89
C LYS A 126 -7.14 14.86 13.08
N ASP A 127 -6.19 15.19 12.20
CA ASP A 127 -5.29 16.35 12.39
C ASP A 127 -5.72 17.66 11.70
N ASN A 128 -6.92 17.74 11.12
CA ASN A 128 -7.44 18.97 10.50
C ASN A 128 -8.42 19.75 11.39
N ASN A 129 -8.45 19.51 12.71
CA ASN A 129 -9.40 20.20 13.58
C ASN A 129 -8.84 20.67 14.93
N ASP A 130 -7.52 20.87 15.04
CA ASP A 130 -6.92 21.53 16.20
C ASP A 130 -6.16 22.78 15.75
N GLY A 131 -6.73 23.95 16.05
CA GLY A 131 -5.95 25.18 16.20
C GLY A 131 -6.42 26.44 15.50
N GLU A 132 -7.72 26.78 15.53
CA GLU A 132 -8.12 28.19 15.46
C GLU A 132 -7.92 28.83 16.86
N LYS A 133 -6.94 29.74 16.95
CA LYS A 133 -6.70 30.80 17.97
C LYS A 133 -6.19 30.40 19.37
N PRO A 134 -5.41 31.29 20.04
CA PRO A 134 -5.73 32.70 20.36
C PRO A 134 -5.39 33.74 19.30
#